data_AF-A0A535VRG1-F1
#
_entry.id   AF-A0A535VRG1-F1
#
_cell.length_a   1.000
_cell.length_b   1.000
_cell.length_c   1.000
_cell.angle_alpha   90.00
_cell.angle_beta   90.00
_cell.angle_gamma   90.00
#
_symmetry.space_group_name_H-M   'P 1'
#
loop_
_entity.id
_entity.type
_entity.pdbx_description
1 polymer ?
#
loop_
_entity_poly.entity_id
_entity_poly.type
_entity_poly.pdbx_seq_one_letter_code
_entity_poly.pdbx_strand_id
1 'polypeptide(L)' 'MSTTDTDLLGKALTEQERELLDAYEALKKLAAQEDLPPCAARNVRRALMSMWQATNDLDLQFEQLYEFGV' A
#
# COMPACT_ATOMS: atom_id res chain seq x y z
N MET A 1 -7.79 7.77 -0.33
CA MET A 1 -7.47 9.17 -0.71
C MET A 1 -7.14 9.98 0.54
N SER A 2 -5.85 9.98 0.90
CA SER A 2 -5.15 11.17 1.39
C SER A 2 -3.98 11.36 0.42
N THR A 3 -4.13 12.22 -0.57
CA THR A 3 -3.07 12.57 -1.54
C THR A 3 -2.17 13.61 -0.90
N THR A 4 -1.44 13.21 0.13
CA THR A 4 -0.41 14.06 0.72
C THR A 4 0.82 13.91 -0.17
N ASP A 5 1.28 15.01 -0.78
CA ASP A 5 2.50 15.03 -1.61
C ASP A 5 3.79 15.00 -0.77
N THR A 6 3.66 14.67 0.51
CA THR A 6 4.75 14.60 1.46
C THR A 6 4.75 13.28 2.22
N ASP A 7 5.95 12.84 2.59
CA ASP A 7 6.16 11.74 3.54
C ASP A 7 5.67 12.14 4.96
N LEU A 8 5.73 11.19 5.90
CA LEU A 8 5.34 11.38 7.30
C LEU A 8 6.25 12.36 8.05
N LEU A 9 7.41 12.70 7.49
CA LEU A 9 8.36 13.67 8.01
C LEU A 9 8.16 15.08 7.41
N GLY A 10 7.19 15.25 6.52
CA GLY A 10 6.84 16.51 5.87
C GLY A 10 7.74 16.89 4.69
N LYS A 11 8.52 15.95 4.14
CA LYS A 11 9.32 16.18 2.92
C LYS A 11 8.50 15.82 1.69
N ALA A 12 8.70 16.55 0.60
CA ALA A 12 8.05 16.24 -0.67
C ALA A 12 8.48 14.85 -1.18
N LEU A 13 7.52 14.07 -1.67
CA LEU A 13 7.78 12.78 -2.29
C LEU A 13 8.56 12.96 -3.60
N THR A 14 9.57 12.14 -3.79
CA THR A 14 10.17 11.88 -5.10
C THR A 14 9.18 11.16 -6.02
N GLU A 15 9.47 11.14 -7.32
CA GLU A 15 8.66 10.41 -8.29
C GLU A 15 8.62 8.91 -7.96
N GLN A 16 9.76 8.33 -7.55
CA GLN A 16 9.84 6.91 -7.21
C GLN A 16 9.03 6.56 -5.96
N GLU A 17 9.06 7.42 -4.93
CA GLU A 17 8.25 7.23 -3.72
C GLU A 17 6.75 7.32 -4.03
N ARG A 18 6.36 8.21 -4.93
CA ARG A 18 4.98 8.30 -5.43
C ARG A 18 4.56 7.03 -6.15
N GLU A 19 5.37 6.51 -7.06
CA GLU A 19 5.08 5.26 -7.76
C GLU A 19 4.91 4.08 -6.80
N LEU A 20 5.75 4.00 -5.75
CA LEU A 20 5.64 2.96 -4.72
C LEU A 20 4.35 3.10 -3.90
N LEU A 21 3.99 4.32 -3.51
CA LEU A 21 2.77 4.60 -2.77
C LEU A 21 1.52 4.30 -3.61
N ASP A 22 1.53 4.64 -4.90
CA ASP A 22 0.45 4.35 -5.83
C ASP A 22 0.26 2.84 -6.03
N ALA A 23 1.35 2.08 -6.16
CA ALA A 23 1.30 0.62 -6.24
C ALA A 23 0.71 0.00 -4.95
N TYR A 24 1.10 0.52 -3.79
CA TYR A 24 0.57 0.12 -2.49
C TYR A 24 -0.95 0.38 -2.38
N GLU A 25 -1.41 1.59 -2.71
CA GLU A 25 -2.82 1.96 -2.67
C GLU A 25 -3.66 1.16 -3.67
N ALA A 26 -3.11 0.85 -4.86
CA ALA A 26 -3.76 -0.03 -5.82
C ALA A 26 -3.94 -1.45 -5.26
N LEU A 27 -2.94 -1.98 -4.58
CA LEU A 27 -3.01 -3.30 -3.93
C LEU A 27 -4.01 -3.31 -2.76
N LYS A 28 -4.09 -2.25 -1.94
CA LYS A 28 -5.13 -2.11 -0.91
C LYS A 28 -6.53 -2.16 -1.51
N LYS A 29 -6.74 -1.40 -2.59
CA LYS A 29 -8.03 -1.38 -3.30
C LYS A 29 -8.41 -2.76 -3.84
N LEU A 30 -7.45 -3.52 -4.36
CA LEU A 30 -7.68 -4.90 -4.79
C LEU A 30 -7.93 -5.85 -3.61
N ALA A 31 -7.18 -5.71 -2.51
CA ALA A 31 -7.32 -6.55 -1.33
C ALA A 31 -8.69 -6.39 -0.65
N ALA A 32 -9.32 -5.22 -0.81
CA ALA A 32 -10.68 -4.92 -0.34
C ALA A 32 -11.80 -5.51 -1.22
N GLN A 33 -11.50 -6.07 -2.40
CA GLN A 33 -12.52 -6.68 -3.25
C GLN A 33 -12.94 -8.06 -2.71
N GLU A 34 -14.25 -8.30 -2.64
CA GLU A 34 -14.82 -9.57 -2.15
C GLU A 34 -14.92 -10.66 -3.24
N ASP A 35 -14.85 -10.28 -4.52
CA ASP A 35 -15.11 -11.13 -5.68
C ASP A 35 -13.83 -11.65 -6.39
N LEU A 36 -12.65 -11.41 -5.81
CA LEU A 36 -11.41 -11.95 -6.35
C LEU A 36 -11.37 -13.48 -6.25
N PRO A 37 -10.91 -14.19 -7.31
CA PRO A 37 -10.61 -15.61 -7.23
C PRO A 37 -9.70 -15.91 -6.03
N PRO A 38 -9.88 -17.03 -5.29
CA PRO A 38 -9.15 -17.27 -4.05
C PRO A 38 -7.62 -17.20 -4.16
N CYS A 39 -7.06 -17.69 -5.27
CA CYS A 39 -5.63 -17.62 -5.55
C CYS A 39 -5.15 -16.17 -5.77
N ALA A 40 -5.95 -15.34 -6.45
CA ALA A 40 -5.64 -13.94 -6.67
C ALA A 40 -5.73 -13.17 -5.34
N ALA A 41 -6.79 -13.35 -4.57
CA ALA A 41 -6.96 -12.69 -3.26
C ALA A 41 -5.79 -12.97 -2.31
N ARG A 42 -5.30 -14.23 -2.25
CA ARG A 42 -4.14 -14.58 -1.41
C ARG A 42 -2.85 -13.91 -1.89
N ASN A 43 -2.62 -13.84 -3.19
CA ASN A 43 -1.39 -13.25 -3.73
C ASN A 43 -1.42 -11.72 -3.68
N VAL A 44 -2.58 -11.08 -3.86
CA VAL A 44 -2.75 -9.64 -3.65
C VAL A 44 -2.40 -9.26 -2.22
N ARG A 45 -2.89 -10.00 -1.21
CA ARG A 45 -2.52 -9.78 0.21
C ARG A 45 -1.03 -9.92 0.47
N ARG A 46 -0.38 -10.91 -0.17
CA ARG A 46 1.08 -11.08 -0.08
C ARG A 46 1.85 -9.92 -0.71
N ALA A 47 1.44 -9.48 -1.89
CA ALA A 47 2.04 -8.32 -2.54
C ALA A 47 1.83 -7.05 -1.71
N LEU A 48 0.62 -6.86 -1.15
CA LEU A 48 0.31 -5.75 -0.25
C LEU A 48 1.22 -5.75 0.97
N MET A 49 1.43 -6.90 1.61
CA MET A 49 2.36 -7.04 2.74
C MET A 49 3.78 -6.61 2.36
N SER A 50 4.28 -7.02 1.19
CA SER A 50 5.62 -6.61 0.73
C SER A 50 5.70 -5.12 0.45
N MET A 51 4.67 -4.52 -0.17
CA MET A 51 4.65 -3.08 -0.44
C MET A 51 4.46 -2.24 0.82
N TRP A 52 3.74 -2.76 1.81
CA TRP A 52 3.64 -2.12 3.12
C TRP A 52 5.02 -1.97 3.77
N GLN A 53 5.87 -3.00 3.71
CA GLN A 53 7.25 -2.90 4.24
C GLN A 53 8.02 -1.75 3.58
N ALA A 54 7.99 -1.68 2.24
CA ALA A 54 8.72 -0.65 1.50
C ALA A 54 8.20 0.76 1.81
N THR A 55 6.87 0.94 1.79
CA THR A 55 6.25 2.26 2.02
C THR A 55 6.36 2.70 3.47
N ASN A 56 6.34 1.78 4.44
CA ASN A 56 6.54 2.08 5.85
C ASN A 56 8.01 2.41 6.17
N ASP A 57 8.98 1.68 5.61
CA ASP A 57 10.42 1.94 5.81
C ASP A 57 10.88 3.27 5.22
N LEU A 58 10.19 3.74 4.18
CA LEU A 58 10.42 5.03 3.53
C LEU A 58 9.56 6.16 4.13
N ASP A 59 8.88 5.94 5.25
CA ASP A 59 8.02 6.93 5.90
C ASP A 59 6.90 7.49 4.99
N LEU A 60 6.42 6.73 3.99
CA LEU A 60 5.41 7.21 3.03
C LEU A 60 3.98 7.12 3.57
N GLN A 61 3.73 6.12 4.41
CA GLN A 61 2.45 5.88 5.07
C GLN A 61 2.69 5.10 6.36
N PHE A 62 1.76 5.21 7.31
CA PHE A 62 1.73 4.38 8.50
C PHE A 62 0.31 3.91 8.81
N GLU A 63 0.07 2.62 8.63
CA GLU A 63 -1.17 1.95 9.03
C GLU A 63 -0.95 0.46 9.32
N GLN A 64 -1.91 -0.17 9.98
CA GLN A 64 -1.93 -1.62 10.19
C GLN A 64 -2.82 -2.27 9.13
N LEU A 65 -2.42 -3.45 8.63
CA LEU A 65 -3.14 -4.12 7.55
C LEU A 65 -4.21 -5.12 8.00
N TYR A 66 -4.58 -5.14 9.28
CA TYR A 66 -5.48 -6.16 9.83
C TYR A 66 -6.83 -6.23 9.14
N GLU A 67 -7.35 -5.10 8.67
CA GLU A 67 -8.62 -5.04 7.93
C GLU A 67 -8.55 -5.73 6.55
N PHE A 68 -7.35 -5.90 5.99
CA PHE A 68 -7.12 -6.60 4.74
C PHE A 68 -6.79 -8.10 4.94
N GLY A 69 -6.77 -8.58 6.19
CA GLY A 69 -6.43 -9.96 6.53
C GLY A 69 -4.95 -10.29 6.29
N VAL A 70 -4.07 -9.31 6.52
CA VAL A 70 -2.60 -9.43 6.51
C VAL A 70 -2.08 -9.35 7.94
#